data_AF-A0A806K169-F1
#
_entry.id   AF-A0A806K169-F1
#
_cell.length_a   1.000
_cell.length_b   1.000
_cell.length_c   1.000
_cell.angle_alpha   90.00
_cell.angle_beta   90.00
_cell.angle_gamma   90.00
#
_symmetry.space_group_name_H-M   'P 1'
#
loop_
_entity.id
_entity.type
_entity.pdbx_description
1 polymer ?
#
loop_
_entity_poly.entity_id
_entity_poly.type
_entity_poly.pdbx_seq_one_letter_code
_entity_poly.pdbx_strand_id
1 'polypeptide(L)'
;MAYDIGIGDKHILLLGSLNLDDNTEYPEGPDLLILPFQGRSDIIEYAMTIIDKLRPKNVFLDHFDDTFPPISSSVNPQGFLTLMGQKYPCVSVICQEAGKEFSGKLLR
;
A
#
# COMPACT_ATOMS: atom_id res chain seq x y z
N MET A 1 7.65 -5.09 -10.29
CA MET A 1 8.29 -6.11 -9.42
C MET A 1 7.56 -6.12 -8.09
N ALA A 2 7.43 -7.28 -7.46
CA ALA A 2 6.86 -7.45 -6.13
C ALA A 2 7.70 -8.45 -5.33
N TYR A 3 7.76 -8.28 -4.02
CA TYR A 3 8.51 -9.15 -3.11
C TYR A 3 7.60 -9.59 -1.96
N ASP A 4 7.53 -10.89 -1.70
CA ASP A 4 6.96 -11.44 -0.46
C ASP A 4 8.09 -11.74 0.52
N ILE A 5 8.01 -11.15 1.71
CA ILE A 5 9.03 -11.23 2.76
C ILE A 5 8.42 -11.93 3.96
N GLY A 6 8.87 -13.17 4.21
CA GLY A 6 8.44 -13.96 5.37
C GLY A 6 9.32 -13.72 6.60
N ILE A 7 8.67 -13.52 7.75
CA ILE A 7 9.32 -13.44 9.08
C ILE A 7 8.50 -14.27 10.06
N GLY A 8 8.95 -15.49 10.33
CA GLY A 8 8.17 -16.44 11.13
C GLY A 8 6.86 -16.82 10.41
N ASP A 9 5.72 -16.59 11.05
CA ASP A 9 4.38 -16.78 10.50
C ASP A 9 3.81 -15.53 9.81
N LYS A 10 4.58 -14.43 9.77
CA LYS A 10 4.16 -13.15 9.22
C LYS A 10 4.68 -12.94 7.80
N HIS A 11 3.84 -12.32 6.96
CA HIS A 11 4.18 -12.01 5.58
C HIS A 11 4.00 -10.52 5.27
N ILE A 12 5.03 -9.93 4.65
CA ILE A 12 5.01 -8.57 4.12
C ILE A 12 5.07 -8.65 2.60
N LEU A 13 4.05 -8.11 1.93
CA LEU A 13 4.04 -7.97 0.48
C LEU A 13 4.46 -6.54 0.12
N LEU A 14 5.60 -6.40 -0.55
CA LEU A 14 6.13 -5.13 -1.04
C LEU A 14 5.91 -5.02 -2.54
N LEU A 15 5.11 -4.03 -2.97
CA LEU A 15 4.94 -3.71 -4.38
C LEU A 15 5.92 -2.60 -4.78
N GLY A 16 6.76 -2.86 -5.79
CA GLY A 16 7.68 -1.84 -6.31
C GLY A 16 7.00 -0.81 -7.21
N SER A 17 5.82 -1.12 -7.74
CA SER A 17 4.98 -0.20 -8.51
C SER A 17 3.51 -0.58 -8.37
N LEU A 18 2.61 0.37 -8.58
CA LEU A 18 1.16 0.18 -8.44
C LEU A 18 0.56 -0.50 -9.69
N ASN A 19 1.09 -1.67 -10.05
CA ASN A 19 0.50 -2.51 -11.09
C ASN A 19 0.77 -3.98 -10.76
N LEU A 20 -0.29 -4.79 -10.82
CA LEU A 20 -0.19 -6.24 -10.72
C LEU A 20 -0.21 -6.84 -12.12
N ASP A 21 0.55 -7.91 -12.33
CA ASP A 21 0.47 -8.70 -13.55
C ASP A 21 -0.72 -9.67 -13.43
N ASP A 22 -1.62 -9.64 -14.41
CA ASP A 22 -2.81 -10.50 -14.44
C ASP A 22 -2.47 -11.99 -14.57
N ASN A 23 -1.27 -12.33 -15.05
CA ASN A 23 -0.81 -13.71 -15.21
C ASN A 23 0.02 -14.20 -14.02
N THR A 24 0.15 -13.39 -12.97
CA THR A 24 0.91 -13.72 -11.77
C THR A 24 -0.03 -13.96 -10.60
N GLU A 25 0.17 -15.07 -9.89
CA GLU A 25 -0.45 -15.33 -8.60
C GLU A 25 0.31 -14.59 -7.50
N TYR A 26 -0.42 -13.74 -6.77
CA TYR A 26 0.11 -13.01 -5.62
C TYR A 26 -0.44 -13.62 -4.33
N PRO A 27 0.35 -13.65 -3.24
CA PRO A 27 -0.15 -14.12 -1.96
C PRO A 27 -1.28 -13.24 -1.47
N GLU A 28 -2.37 -13.87 -1.04
CA GLU A 28 -3.50 -13.19 -0.41
C GLU A 28 -3.32 -13.12 1.11
N GLY A 29 -3.94 -12.11 1.73
CA GLY A 29 -3.96 -11.94 3.17
C GLY A 29 -2.60 -11.61 3.81
N PRO A 30 -1.69 -10.85 3.18
CA PRO A 30 -0.44 -10.49 3.84
C PRO A 30 -0.74 -9.70 5.13
N ASP A 31 0.10 -9.90 6.16
CA ASP A 31 -0.03 -9.15 7.40
C ASP A 31 0.24 -7.66 7.16
N LEU A 32 1.10 -7.34 6.19
CA LEU A 32 1.35 -5.98 5.74
C LEU A 32 1.50 -5.92 4.22
N LEU A 33 0.77 -5.00 3.59
CA LEU A 33 1.00 -4.59 2.21
C LEU A 33 1.69 -3.23 2.19
N ILE A 34 2.86 -3.12 1.56
CA ILE A 34 3.50 -1.84 1.24
C ILE A 34 3.05 -1.46 -0.18
N LEU A 35 2.24 -0.41 -0.25
CA LEU A 35 1.50 -0.01 -1.45
C LEU A 35 2.01 1.34 -1.98
N PRO A 36 2.66 1.37 -3.17
CA PRO A 36 3.07 2.62 -3.79
C PRO A 36 1.85 3.41 -4.26
N PHE A 37 1.71 4.67 -3.89
CA PHE A 37 0.47 5.43 -4.06
C PHE A 37 0.67 6.70 -4.91
N GLN A 38 1.26 6.54 -6.10
CA GLN A 38 1.44 7.60 -7.10
C GLN A 38 1.45 7.07 -8.54
N GLY A 39 1.54 7.99 -9.51
CA GLY A 39 1.80 7.66 -10.91
C GLY A 39 0.56 7.33 -11.76
N ARG A 40 -0.64 7.58 -11.23
CA ARG A 40 -1.91 7.35 -11.94
C ARG A 40 -2.95 8.42 -11.61
N SER A 41 -3.82 8.72 -12.56
CA SER A 41 -4.97 9.63 -12.36
C SER A 41 -6.13 8.96 -11.63
N ASP A 42 -6.27 7.64 -11.78
CA ASP A 42 -7.27 6.76 -11.15
C ASP A 42 -6.71 6.03 -9.92
N ILE A 43 -5.76 6.66 -9.20
CA ILE A 43 -4.95 6.02 -8.16
C ILE A 43 -5.79 5.40 -7.04
N ILE A 44 -6.89 6.06 -6.66
CA ILE A 44 -7.76 5.61 -5.58
C ILE A 44 -8.50 4.35 -6.02
N GLU A 45 -9.18 4.41 -7.16
CA GLU A 45 -9.94 3.29 -7.71
C GLU A 45 -9.03 2.07 -7.94
N TYR A 46 -7.84 2.30 -8.49
CA TYR A 46 -6.87 1.24 -8.76
C TYR A 46 -6.26 0.66 -7.48
N ALA A 47 -5.95 1.48 -6.48
CA ALA A 47 -5.53 0.98 -5.18
C ALA A 47 -6.62 0.11 -4.53
N MET A 48 -7.89 0.50 -4.65
CA MET A 48 -9.00 -0.29 -4.12
C MET A 48 -9.12 -1.66 -4.79
N THR A 49 -8.87 -1.80 -6.10
CA THR A 49 -8.86 -3.12 -6.75
C THR A 49 -7.74 -4.02 -6.22
N ILE A 50 -6.58 -3.44 -5.90
CA ILE A 50 -5.47 -4.16 -5.27
C ILE A 50 -5.86 -4.62 -3.86
N ILE A 51 -6.51 -3.76 -3.05
CA ILE A 51 -7.00 -4.15 -1.72
C ILE A 51 -8.03 -5.28 -1.82
N ASP A 52 -8.96 -5.18 -2.78
CA ASP A 52 -9.98 -6.20 -3.03
C ASP A 52 -9.35 -7.55 -3.42
N LYS A 53 -8.29 -7.54 -4.25
CA LYS A 53 -7.57 -8.75 -4.69
C LYS A 53 -6.73 -9.36 -3.58
N LEU A 54 -5.87 -8.56 -2.94
CA LEU A 54 -4.85 -9.05 -2.00
C LEU A 54 -5.36 -9.20 -0.56
N ARG A 55 -6.46 -8.53 -0.19
CA ARG A 55 -7.10 -8.59 1.14
C ARG A 55 -6.12 -8.47 2.33
N PRO A 56 -5.24 -7.46 2.36
CA PRO A 56 -4.22 -7.32 3.40
C PRO A 56 -4.83 -7.00 4.77
N LYS A 57 -4.13 -7.36 5.85
CA LYS A 57 -4.54 -7.01 7.23
C LYS A 57 -4.16 -5.57 7.59
N ASN A 58 -3.01 -5.10 7.09
CA ASN A 58 -2.53 -3.74 7.26
C ASN A 58 -1.98 -3.23 5.93
N VAL A 59 -2.12 -1.93 5.68
CA VAL A 59 -1.60 -1.25 4.49
C VAL A 59 -0.66 -0.14 4.92
N PHE A 60 0.53 -0.10 4.36
CA PHE A 60 1.46 1.02 4.47
C PHE A 60 1.51 1.74 3.13
N LEU A 61 1.10 3.00 3.09
CA LEU A 61 1.23 3.81 1.90
C LEU A 61 2.67 4.26 1.74
N ASP A 62 3.24 3.97 0.58
CA ASP A 62 4.55 4.42 0.15
C ASP A 62 4.38 5.35 -1.06
N HIS A 63 5.40 6.12 -1.41
CA HIS A 63 5.44 6.85 -2.68
C HIS A 63 4.22 7.76 -2.94
N PHE A 64 3.83 8.62 -2.00
CA PHE A 64 2.76 9.63 -2.22
C PHE A 64 3.26 11.09 -2.11
N ASP A 65 4.57 11.24 -1.88
CA ASP A 65 5.32 12.48 -1.85
C ASP A 65 6.12 12.68 -3.15
N ASP A 66 6.71 13.87 -3.31
CA ASP A 66 7.56 14.18 -4.46
C ASP A 66 8.80 13.26 -4.42
N THR A 67 8.86 12.27 -5.31
CA THR A 67 10.02 11.39 -5.41
C THR A 67 11.23 12.24 -5.80
N PHE A 68 12.34 12.17 -5.07
CA PHE A 68 13.56 12.89 -5.43
C PHE A 68 14.41 12.09 -6.44
N PRO A 69 14.89 12.69 -7.55
CA PRO A 69 14.67 14.08 -7.99
C PRO A 69 13.20 14.31 -8.43
N PRO A 70 12.62 15.50 -8.21
CA PRO A 70 11.17 15.76 -8.32
C PRO A 70 10.67 15.55 -9.75
N ILE A 71 10.34 14.30 -10.04
CA ILE A 71 9.75 13.85 -11.31
C ILE A 71 8.24 13.65 -11.14
N SER A 72 7.76 13.46 -9.90
CA SER A 72 6.35 13.29 -9.56
C SER A 72 5.81 14.45 -8.72
N SER A 73 4.49 14.56 -8.69
CA SER A 73 3.73 15.51 -7.85
C SER A 73 3.06 14.76 -6.70
N SER A 74 3.05 15.35 -5.51
CA SER A 74 2.34 14.82 -4.35
C SER A 74 0.87 14.45 -4.64
N VAL A 75 0.46 13.31 -4.10
CA VAL A 75 -0.92 12.79 -4.16
C VAL A 75 -1.58 12.95 -2.80
N ASN A 76 -2.82 13.44 -2.76
CA ASN A 76 -3.60 13.50 -1.52
C ASN A 76 -4.25 12.14 -1.22
N PRO A 77 -3.83 11.41 -0.16
CA PRO A 77 -4.36 10.08 0.15
C PRO A 77 -5.73 10.12 0.85
N GLN A 78 -6.26 11.30 1.20
CA GLN A 78 -7.44 11.42 2.07
C GLN A 78 -8.67 10.69 1.53
N GLY A 79 -8.91 10.74 0.21
CA GLY A 79 -10.03 10.02 -0.40
C GLY A 79 -9.92 8.50 -0.24
N PHE A 80 -8.72 7.95 -0.39
CA PHE A 80 -8.44 6.54 -0.16
C PHE A 80 -8.62 6.15 1.32
N LEU A 81 -8.10 6.97 2.24
CA LEU A 81 -8.27 6.73 3.68
C LEU A 81 -9.75 6.70 4.09
N THR A 82 -10.56 7.62 3.54
CA THR A 82 -12.01 7.64 3.78
C THR A 82 -12.70 6.39 3.25
N LEU A 83 -12.39 5.95 2.02
CA LEU A 83 -12.97 4.73 1.45
C LEU A 83 -12.54 3.47 2.20
N MET A 84 -11.29 3.38 2.62
CA MET A 84 -10.79 2.29 3.46
C MET A 84 -11.52 2.23 4.79
N GLY A 85 -11.74 3.37 5.46
CA GLY A 85 -12.50 3.42 6.71
C GLY A 85 -13.97 3.01 6.56
N GLN A 86 -14.56 3.23 5.40
CA GLN A 86 -15.96 2.85 5.10
C GLN A 86 -16.11 1.38 4.69
N LYS A 87 -15.26 0.89 3.78
CA LYS A 87 -15.37 -0.45 3.18
C LYS A 87 -14.61 -1.51 3.98
N TYR A 88 -13.51 -1.13 4.62
CA TYR A 88 -12.57 -2.03 5.30
C TYR A 88 -12.19 -1.52 6.70
N PRO A 89 -13.15 -1.35 7.63
CA PRO A 89 -12.89 -0.78 8.95
C PRO A 89 -11.92 -1.60 9.81
N CYS A 90 -11.71 -2.88 9.48
CA CYS A 90 -10.78 -3.77 10.18
C CYS A 90 -9.34 -3.69 9.64
N VAL A 91 -9.11 -3.06 8.48
CA VAL A 91 -7.78 -2.92 7.87
C VAL A 91 -7.14 -1.61 8.35
N SER A 92 -5.99 -1.69 9.00
CA SER A 92 -5.27 -0.50 9.44
C SER A 92 -4.49 0.09 8.25
N VAL A 93 -4.68 1.38 7.98
CA VAL A 93 -3.88 2.10 6.97
C VAL A 93 -2.90 3.03 7.68
N ILE A 94 -1.62 2.88 7.37
CA ILE A 94 -0.52 3.68 7.89
C ILE A 94 -0.09 4.63 6.76
N CYS A 95 -0.17 5.93 7.03
CA CYS A 95 0.24 6.99 6.12
C CYS A 95 1.25 7.87 6.87
N GLN A 96 2.47 7.98 6.37
CA GLN A 96 3.54 8.72 7.04
C GLN A 96 4.19 9.77 6.18
N GLU A 97 4.48 10.91 6.80
CA GLU A 97 5.17 12.00 6.13
C GLU A 97 6.59 11.61 5.71
N ALA A 98 6.96 12.09 4.52
CA ALA A 98 8.29 11.99 3.95
C ALA A 98 9.39 12.30 4.98
N GLY A 99 10.43 11.48 5.01
CA GLY A 99 11.62 11.71 5.84
C GLY A 99 11.43 11.54 7.34
N LYS A 100 10.26 11.06 7.80
CA LYS A 100 10.05 10.67 9.20
C LYS A 100 10.21 9.16 9.36
N GLU A 101 10.89 8.77 10.42
CA GLU A 101 10.99 7.37 10.82
C GLU A 101 9.68 6.87 11.43
N PHE A 102 9.28 5.66 11.07
CA PHE A 102 8.20 4.96 11.75
C PHE A 102 8.72 4.13 12.92
N SER A 103 8.23 4.40 14.12
CA SER A 103 8.57 3.61 15.32
C SER A 103 7.37 2.85 15.90
N GLY A 104 6.26 2.71 15.16
CA GLY A 104 5.08 1.98 15.60
C GLY A 104 5.13 0.47 15.33
N LYS A 105 4.12 -0.27 15.81
CA LYS A 105 3.96 -1.70 15.46
C LYS A 105 3.32 -1.83 14.06
N LEU A 106 4.07 -2.40 13.11
CA LEU A 106 3.61 -2.72 11.75
C LEU A 106 2.88 -4.07 11.65
N LEU A 107 3.28 -5.03 12.47
CA LEU A 107 2.77 -6.40 12.47
C LEU A 107 2.16 -6.68 13.85
N ARG A 108 0.93 -7.19 13.87
CA ARG A 108 0.24 -7.63 15.09
C ARG A 108 0.44 -9.11 15.33
#